data_AF-A0A1H1KC54-F1
#
_entry.id   AF-A0A1H1KC54-F1
#
_cell.length_a   1.000
_cell.length_b   1.000
_cell.length_c   1.000
_cell.angle_alpha   90.00
_cell.angle_beta   90.00
_cell.angle_gamma   90.00
#
_symmetry.space_group_name_H-M   'P 1'
#
loop_
_entity.id
_entity.type
_entity.pdbx_description
1 polymer ?
#
loop_
_entity_poly.entity_id
_entity_poly.type
_entity_poly.pdbx_seq_one_letter_code
_entity_poly.pdbx_strand_id
1 'polypeptide(L)' 'MHIADAGTDQPLQLLVLERRDDARNMARWYVLSIEPTLFGDQALIREWGRIGSAGRRLVIHM' A
#
# COMPACT_ATOMS: atom_id res chain seq x y z
N MET A 1 9.28 28.71 -11.37
CA MET A 1 8.21 27.83 -11.86
C MET A 1 8.87 26.54 -12.33
N HIS A 2 9.13 25.61 -11.41
CA HIS A 2 9.73 24.32 -11.74
C HIS A 2 8.59 23.36 -12.09
N ILE A 3 8.35 23.13 -13.38
CA ILE A 3 7.61 21.96 -13.83
C ILE A 3 8.66 20.86 -13.89
N ALA A 4 8.79 20.10 -12.82
CA ALA A 4 9.48 18.82 -12.89
C ALA A 4 8.52 17.86 -13.59
N ASP A 5 8.82 17.55 -14.85
CA ASP A 5 8.33 16.31 -15.47
C ASP A 5 9.02 15.16 -14.73
N ALA A 6 8.44 14.75 -13.61
CA ALA A 6 8.94 13.65 -12.80
C ALA A 6 8.55 12.34 -13.49
N GLY A 7 9.27 12.03 -14.57
CA GLY A 7 9.34 10.67 -15.09
C GLY A 7 9.81 9.75 -13.95
N THR A 8 8.85 9.00 -13.41
CA THR A 8 8.94 7.77 -12.60
C THR A 8 10.33 7.19 -12.34
N ASP A 9 11.13 7.84 -11.49
CA ASP A 9 12.35 7.25 -10.91
C ASP A 9 12.34 7.29 -9.37
N GLN A 10 11.18 7.65 -8.78
CA GLN A 10 10.96 7.43 -7.36
C GLN A 10 10.71 5.93 -7.15
N PRO A 11 11.50 5.24 -6.31
CA PRO A 11 11.25 3.84 -6.01
C PRO A 11 9.88 3.72 -5.36
N LEU A 12 9.04 2.82 -5.91
CA LEU A 12 7.78 2.45 -5.28
C LEU A 12 8.08 1.98 -3.85
N GLN A 13 7.65 2.75 -2.86
CA GLN A 13 7.79 2.39 -1.46
C GLN A 13 6.70 1.37 -1.13
N LEU A 14 6.94 0.11 -1.51
CA LEU A 14 6.00 -1.01 -1.39
C LEU A 14 6.50 -2.01 -0.33
N LEU A 15 5.64 -2.34 0.63
CA LEU A 15 5.88 -3.39 1.60
C LEU A 15 4.78 -4.46 1.52
N VAL A 16 5.18 -5.68 1.24
CA VAL A 16 4.29 -6.86 1.18
C VAL A 16 4.61 -7.78 2.34
N LEU A 17 3.59 -8.12 3.13
CA LEU A 17 3.71 -9.00 4.30
C LEU A 17 2.65 -10.09 4.27
N GLU A 18 3.04 -11.30 4.66
CA GLU A 18 2.12 -12.37 4.99
C GLU A 18 2.21 -12.69 6.48
N ARG A 19 1.06 -13.02 7.08
CA ARG A 19 0.97 -13.57 8.43
C ARG A 19 0.19 -14.88 8.39
N ARG A 20 0.86 -15.97 8.73
CA ARG A 20 0.26 -17.30 8.88
C ARG A 20 0.43 -17.78 10.31
N ASP A 21 -0.64 -18.27 10.91
CA ASP A 21 -0.70 -18.83 12.26
C ASP A 21 -1.86 -19.82 12.31
N ASP A 22 -1.53 -21.09 12.13
CA ASP A 22 -2.49 -22.17 11.97
C ASP A 22 -3.23 -22.47 13.28
N ALA A 23 -2.58 -22.31 14.43
CA ALA A 23 -3.19 -22.47 15.75
C ALA A 23 -4.35 -21.48 15.97
N ARG A 24 -4.34 -20.35 15.25
CA ARG A 24 -5.39 -19.32 15.29
C ARG A 24 -6.24 -19.26 14.01
N ASN A 25 -6.13 -20.25 13.10
CA ASN A 25 -6.77 -20.23 11.78
C ASN A 25 -6.58 -18.89 11.05
N MET A 26 -5.38 -18.32 11.13
CA MET A 26 -5.07 -16.99 10.64
C MET A 26 -4.13 -17.10 9.44
N ALA A 27 -4.63 -16.66 8.28
CA ALA A 27 -3.85 -16.51 7.07
C ALA A 27 -4.21 -15.15 6.47
N ARG A 28 -3.34 -14.15 6.65
CA ARG A 28 -3.59 -12.77 6.24
C ARG A 28 -2.45 -12.25 5.38
N TRP A 29 -2.80 -11.37 4.45
CA TRP A 29 -1.85 -10.59 3.66
C TRP A 29 -2.03 -9.11 3.99
N TYR A 30 -0.94 -8.35 3.82
CA TYR A 30 -0.89 -6.90 3.95
C TYR A 30 -0.03 -6.33 2.83
N VAL A 31 -0.51 -5.27 2.19
CA VAL A 31 0.25 -4.46 1.24
C VAL A 31 0.18 -3.00 1.70
N LEU A 32 1.33 -2.36 1.80
CA LEU A 32 1.46 -0.95 2.14
C LEU A 32 2.22 -0.25 1.01
N SER A 33 1.68 0.84 0.47
CA SER A 33 2.39 1.71 -0.46
C SER A 33 2.24 3.19 -0.09
N ILE A 34 3.30 3.96 -0.33
CA ILE A 34 3.22 5.43 -0.30
C ILE A 34 3.16 5.90 -1.75
N GLU A 35 2.09 6.62 -2.09
CA GLU A 35 1.81 7.08 -3.44
C GLU A 35 1.55 8.60 -3.46
N PRO A 36 2.05 9.32 -4.47
CA PRO A 36 1.70 10.72 -4.66
C PRO A 36 0.21 10.86 -5.01
N THR A 37 -0.42 11.90 -4.48
CA THR A 37 -1.81 12.26 -4.80
C THR A 37 -1.85 13.29 -5.94
N LEU A 38 -3.02 13.45 -6.56
CA LEU A 38 -3.24 14.46 -7.61
C LEU A 38 -3.01 15.90 -7.15
N PHE A 39 -2.99 16.15 -5.83
CA PHE A 39 -2.84 17.48 -5.25
C PHE A 39 -1.41 17.78 -4.77
N GLY A 40 -0.46 16.89 -5.01
CA GLY A 40 0.95 17.08 -4.65
C GLY A 40 1.32 16.57 -3.25
N ASP A 41 0.34 16.21 -2.43
CA ASP A 41 0.55 15.54 -1.14
C ASP A 41 0.79 14.03 -1.31
N GLN A 42 1.14 13.33 -0.25
CA GLN A 42 1.36 11.87 -0.24
C GLN A 42 0.18 11.15 0.42
N ALA A 43 -0.14 9.95 -0.06
CA ALA A 43 -1.11 9.06 0.57
C ALA A 43 -0.48 7.71 0.91
N LEU A 44 -0.78 7.21 2.10
CA LEU A 44 -0.53 5.82 2.48
C LEU A 44 -1.71 4.98 2.01
N ILE A 45 -1.44 4.05 1.10
CA ILE A 45 -2.36 2.99 0.73
C ILE A 45 -2.10 1.80 1.65
N ARG A 46 -3.16 1.31 2.29
CA ARG A 46 -3.14 0.08 3.07
C ARG A 46 -4.14 -0.90 2.51
N GLU A 47 -3.67 -2.07 2.12
CA GLU A 47 -4.50 -3.18 1.67
C GLU A 47 -4.26 -4.38 2.57
N TRP A 48 -5.33 -5.10 2.91
CA TRP A 48 -5.24 -6.25 3.80
C TRP A 48 -6.40 -7.21 3.60
N GLY A 49 -6.17 -8.49 3.83
CA GLY A 49 -7.23 -9.49 3.68
C GLY A 49 -6.85 -10.85 4.23
N ARG A 50 -7.80 -11.78 4.16
CA ARG A 50 -7.48 -13.21 4.32
C ARG A 50 -6.84 -13.70 3.02
N ILE A 51 -5.81 -14.54 3.10
CA ILE A 51 -5.20 -15.17 1.91
C ILE A 51 -6.28 -15.96 1.17
N GLY A 52 -6.38 -15.74 -0.16
CA GLY A 52 -7.46 -16.28 -1.00
C GLY A 52 -8.76 -15.45 -1.03
N SER A 53 -8.76 -14.22 -0.51
CA SER A 53 -9.91 -13.29 -0.56
C SER A 53 -9.50 -11.91 -1.07
N ALA A 54 -10.48 -11.15 -1.57
CA ALA A 54 -10.28 -9.80 -2.12
C ALA A 54 -9.79 -8.75 -1.10
N GLY A 55 -9.93 -9.01 0.21
CA GLY A 55 -9.46 -8.10 1.26
C GLY A 55 -10.21 -6.76 1.32
N ARG A 56 -9.50 -5.73 1.78
CA ARG A 56 -9.98 -4.36 1.99
C ARG A 56 -8.84 -3.38 1.66
N ARG A 57 -9.22 -2.16 1.28
CA ARG A 57 -8.31 -1.05 0.98
C ARG A 57 -8.69 0.18 1.79
N LEU A 58 -7.69 0.90 2.29
CA LEU A 58 -7.82 2.21 2.93
C LEU A 58 -6.76 3.15 2.36
N VAL A 59 -7.18 4.38 2.10
CA VAL A 59 -6.32 5.47 1.68
C VAL A 59 -6.26 6.48 2.81
N ILE A 60 -5.06 6.80 3.27
CA ILE A 60 -4.80 7.78 4.33
C ILE A 60 -4.01 8.92 3.68
N HIS A 61 -4.61 10.11 3.63
CA HIS A 61 -3.93 11.33 3.16
C HIS A 61 -3.09 11.88 4.31
N MET A 62 -1.84 12.27 4.03
CA MET A 62 -0.89 12.81 5.00
C MET A 62 -0.61 14.28 4.77
#